data_AF-A0A948Z0C1-F1
#
_entry.id   AF-A0A948Z0C1-F1
#
_cell.length_a   1.000
_cell.length_b   1.000
_cell.length_c   1.000
_cell.angle_alpha   90.00
_cell.angle_beta   90.00
_cell.angle_gamma   90.00
#
_symmetry.space_group_name_H-M   'P 1'
#
loop_
_entity.id
_entity.type
_entity.pdbx_description
1 polymer ?
#
loop_
_entity_poly.entity_id
_entity_poly.type
_entity_poly.pdbx_seq_one_letter_code
_entity_poly.pdbx_strand_id
1 'polypeptide(L)'
;MAEIIPEDIQKDLEKACSLHQRTSSDYKKCMEFNKLMSELLGRLEDADCYRAADRVMGILLDCNPREGAHCDKVSMVGEKVKKFEKG
;
A
#
# COMPACT_ATOMS: atom_id res chain seq x y z
N MET A 1 -4.29 -20.16 7.82
CA MET A 1 -2.93 -19.87 8.30
C MET A 1 -2.67 -18.40 8.00
N ALA A 2 -2.31 -17.62 9.02
CA ALA A 2 -1.82 -16.26 8.81
C ALA A 2 -0.43 -16.39 8.18
N GLU A 3 -0.21 -15.75 7.04
CA GLU A 3 1.14 -15.65 6.50
C GLU A 3 1.98 -14.82 7.45
N ILE A 4 3.19 -15.30 7.73
CA ILE A 4 4.14 -14.58 8.56
C ILE A 4 4.81 -13.57 7.64
N ILE A 5 4.28 -12.36 7.61
CA ILE A 5 4.89 -11.25 6.88
C ILE A 5 6.18 -10.88 7.62
N PRO A 6 7.33 -10.78 6.93
CA PRO A 6 8.57 -10.30 7.53
C PRO A 6 8.38 -8.93 8.21
N GLU A 7 8.90 -8.76 9.42
CA GLU A 7 8.75 -7.52 10.20
C GLU A 7 9.21 -6.26 9.44
N ASP A 8 10.22 -6.39 8.58
CA ASP A 8 10.71 -5.30 7.76
C ASP A 8 9.67 -4.85 6.70
N ILE A 9 9.00 -5.83 6.07
CA ILE A 9 7.91 -5.57 5.13
C ILE A 9 6.69 -5.00 5.87
N GLN A 10 6.39 -5.48 7.08
CA GLN A 10 5.30 -4.96 7.89
C GLN A 10 5.53 -3.49 8.26
N LYS A 11 6.74 -3.12 8.70
CA LYS A 11 7.09 -1.73 9.00
C LYS A 11 6.98 -0.81 7.80
N ASP A 12 7.40 -1.28 6.62
CA ASP A 12 7.28 -0.48 5.40
C ASP A 12 5.82 -0.36 4.92
N LEU A 13 4.98 -1.39 5.13
CA LEU A 13 3.53 -1.31 4.94
C LEU A 13 2.87 -0.29 5.89
N GLU A 14 3.27 -0.25 7.16
CA GLU A 14 2.78 0.74 8.13
C GLU A 14 3.20 2.18 7.75
N LYS A 15 4.43 2.37 7.27
CA LYS A 15 4.89 3.65 6.71
C LYS A 15 4.07 4.04 5.49
N ALA A 16 3.81 3.10 4.58
CA ALA A 16 2.98 3.33 3.39
C ALA A 16 1.54 3.75 3.80
N CYS A 17 0.97 3.10 4.82
CA CYS A 17 -0.34 3.45 5.40
C CYS A 17 -0.36 4.90 5.89
N SER A 18 0.65 5.26 6.67
CA SER A 18 0.79 6.58 7.28
C SER A 18 0.95 7.70 6.24
N LEU A 19 1.65 7.41 5.13
CA LEU A 19 1.82 8.32 4.01
C LEU A 19 0.49 8.58 3.28
N HIS A 20 -0.32 7.53 3.07
CA HIS A 20 -1.59 7.67 2.35
C HIS A 20 -2.66 8.38 3.19
N GLN A 21 -2.71 8.12 4.51
CA GLN A 21 -3.70 8.70 5.42
C GLN A 21 -3.57 10.22 5.61
N ARG A 22 -2.39 10.79 5.28
CA ARG A 22 -2.09 12.23 5.39
C ARG A 22 -2.04 12.96 4.05
N THR A 23 -2.35 12.28 2.94
CA THR A 23 -2.07 12.82 1.60
C THR A 23 -3.19 12.64 0.60
N SER A 24 -4.39 13.08 0.95
CA SER A 24 -5.56 13.10 0.07
C SER A 24 -5.44 14.03 -1.15
N SER A 25 -4.34 14.76 -1.35
CA SER A 25 -4.26 15.80 -2.39
C SER A 25 -2.84 16.09 -2.94
N ASP A 26 -1.81 15.31 -2.61
CA ASP A 26 -0.46 15.55 -3.15
C ASP A 26 -0.05 14.43 -4.11
N TYR A 27 -0.07 14.76 -5.41
CA TYR A 27 0.32 13.86 -6.49
C TYR A 27 1.71 13.25 -6.26
N LYS A 28 2.67 14.03 -5.72
CA LYS A 28 4.02 13.53 -5.47
C LYS A 28 4.04 12.45 -4.40
N LYS A 29 3.31 12.63 -3.30
CA LYS A 29 3.27 11.60 -2.25
C LYS A 29 2.42 10.39 -2.65
N CYS A 30 1.43 10.57 -3.53
CA CYS A 30 0.71 9.44 -4.15
C CYS A 30 1.65 8.61 -5.04
N MET A 31 2.52 9.27 -5.80
CA MET A 31 3.58 8.60 -6.58
C MET A 31 4.60 7.89 -5.68
N GLU A 32 5.05 8.53 -4.59
CA GLU A 32 5.96 7.89 -3.63
C GLU A 32 5.31 6.66 -2.96
N PHE A 33 4.04 6.76 -2.59
CA PHE A 33 3.26 5.64 -2.07
C PHE A 33 3.16 4.50 -3.08
N ASN A 34 2.81 4.80 -4.34
CA ASN A 34 2.66 3.78 -5.38
C ASN A 34 4.00 3.08 -5.67
N LYS A 35 5.11 3.83 -5.69
CA LYS A 35 6.46 3.27 -5.83
C LYS A 35 6.83 2.35 -4.68
N LEU A 36 6.60 2.79 -3.44
CA LEU A 36 6.86 1.99 -2.23
C LEU A 36 6.02 0.71 -2.21
N MET A 37 4.73 0.81 -2.56
CA MET A 37 3.82 -0.34 -2.61
C MET A 37 4.20 -1.34 -3.71
N SER A 38 4.71 -0.86 -4.85
CA SER A 38 5.20 -1.73 -5.93
C SER A 38 6.48 -2.48 -5.52
N GLU A 39 7.37 -1.83 -4.78
CA GLU A 39 8.57 -2.48 -4.21
C GLU A 39 8.19 -3.52 -3.15
N LEU A 40 7.23 -3.19 -2.28
CA LEU A 40 6.70 -4.12 -1.28
C LEU A 40 6.02 -5.33 -1.90
N LEU A 41 5.33 -5.16 -3.03
CA LEU A 41 4.71 -6.26 -3.77
C LEU A 41 5.76 -7.30 -4.17
N GLY A 42 6.86 -6.87 -4.81
CA GLY A 42 7.93 -7.78 -5.21
C GLY A 42 8.57 -8.49 -4.01
N ARG A 43 8.80 -7.77 -2.90
CA ARG A 43 9.34 -8.35 -1.67
C ARG A 43 8.39 -9.36 -1.02
N LEU A 44 7.07 -9.18 -1.15
CA LEU A 44 6.06 -10.12 -0.67
C LEU A 44 6.00 -11.37 -1.55
N GLU A 45 6.15 -11.21 -2.87
CA GLU A 45 6.22 -12.33 -3.82
C GLU A 45 7.50 -13.17 -3.60
N ASP A 46 8.66 -12.53 -3.42
CA ASP A 46 9.93 -13.19 -3.05
C ASP A 46 9.85 -13.93 -1.70
N ALA A 47 8.97 -13.50 -0.80
CA ALA A 47 8.76 -14.11 0.51
C ALA A 47 7.62 -15.15 0.54
N ASP A 48 7.10 -15.57 -0.63
CA ASP A 48 5.95 -16.49 -0.76
C ASP A 48 4.67 -16.00 -0.02
N CYS A 49 4.58 -14.69 0.27
CA CYS A 49 3.47 -14.06 1.00
C CYS A 49 2.34 -13.64 0.04
N TYR A 50 1.82 -14.59 -0.72
CA TYR A 50 0.90 -14.35 -1.84
C TYR A 50 -0.41 -13.64 -1.46
N ARG A 51 -1.00 -13.87 -0.27
CA ARG A 51 -2.25 -13.17 0.10
C ARG A 51 -1.98 -11.76 0.57
N ALA A 52 -0.80 -11.49 1.14
CA ALA A 52 -0.38 -10.12 1.42
C ALA A 52 -0.08 -9.38 0.10
N ALA A 53 0.61 -10.03 -0.84
CA ALA A 53 0.85 -9.52 -2.19
C ALA A 53 -0.46 -9.18 -2.93
N ASP A 54 -1.45 -10.08 -2.91
CA ASP A 54 -2.78 -9.86 -3.51
C ASP A 54 -3.47 -8.61 -2.96
N ARG A 55 -3.40 -8.40 -1.63
CA ARG A 55 -3.97 -7.19 -1.02
C ARG A 55 -3.21 -5.92 -1.43
N VAL A 56 -1.88 -5.97 -1.53
CA VAL A 56 -1.05 -4.85 -2.01
C VAL A 56 -1.39 -4.54 -3.47
N MET A 57 -1.54 -5.56 -4.31
CA MET A 57 -1.97 -5.45 -5.70
C MET A 57 -3.35 -4.78 -5.79
N GLY A 58 -4.31 -5.18 -4.95
CA GLY A 58 -5.63 -4.56 -4.86
C GLY A 58 -5.63 -3.10 -4.38
N ILE A 59 -4.58 -2.65 -3.70
CA ILE A 59 -4.38 -1.25 -3.31
C ILE A 59 -3.75 -0.46 -4.47
N LEU A 60 -2.75 -1.01 -5.15
CA LEU A 60 -2.11 -0.42 -6.33
C LEU A 60 -3.11 -0.20 -7.48
N LEU A 61 -4.02 -1.16 -7.68
CA LEU A 61 -5.10 -1.05 -8.67
C LEU A 61 -6.09 0.07 -8.33
N ASP A 62 -6.31 0.34 -7.04
CA ASP A 62 -7.26 1.35 -6.57
C ASP A 62 -6.61 2.74 -6.49
N CYS A 63 -5.31 2.80 -6.25
CA CYS A 63 -4.48 3.99 -6.14
C CYS A 63 -3.50 4.10 -7.32
N ASN A 64 -4.03 4.46 -8.50
CA ASN A 64 -3.25 4.71 -9.71
C ASN A 64 -3.11 6.23 -9.95
N PRO A 65 -1.99 6.85 -9.55
CA PRO A 65 -1.78 8.29 -9.74
C PRO A 65 -1.72 8.62 -11.25
N ARG A 66 -2.71 9.38 -11.75
CA ARG A 66 -2.63 10.03 -13.06
C ARG A 66 -2.15 11.47 -12.89
N GLU A 67 -1.27 11.92 -13.78
CA GLU A 67 -0.89 13.34 -13.85
C GLU A 67 -2.15 14.21 -13.96
N GLY A 68 -2.30 15.15 -13.02
CA GLY A 68 -3.41 16.10 -12.98
C GLY A 68 -4.70 15.62 -12.30
N ALA A 69 -4.75 14.41 -11.73
CA ALA A 69 -5.93 13.88 -11.05
C ALA A 69 -5.71 13.77 -9.52
N HIS A 70 -6.71 14.20 -8.75
CA HIS A 70 -6.78 13.90 -7.31
C HIS A 70 -7.17 12.43 -7.10
N CYS A 71 -6.67 11.80 -6.03
CA CYS A 71 -7.05 10.43 -5.71
C CYS A 71 -8.48 10.39 -5.17
N ASP A 72 -9.44 10.11 -6.06
CA ASP A 72 -10.88 10.05 -5.77
C ASP A 72 -11.21 8.95 -4.74
N LYS A 73 -10.35 7.94 -4.60
CA LYS A 73 -10.53 6.78 -3.72
C LYS A 73 -9.70 6.83 -2.45
N VAL A 74 -9.22 8.01 -2.05
CA VAL A 74 -8.30 8.13 -0.91
C VAL A 74 -8.83 7.47 0.36
N SER A 75 -10.13 7.61 0.61
CA SER A 75 -10.81 7.06 1.79
C SER A 75 -10.84 5.53 1.77
N MET A 76 -11.21 4.93 0.63
CA MET A 76 -11.25 3.48 0.45
C MET A 76 -9.87 2.83 0.60
N VAL A 77 -8.84 3.43 0.00
CA VAL A 77 -7.46 2.93 0.09
C VAL A 77 -6.97 3.06 1.54
N GLY A 78 -7.21 4.19 2.21
CA GLY A 78 -6.86 4.37 3.62
C GLY A 78 -7.46 3.30 4.53
N GLU A 79 -8.72 2.92 4.31
CA GLU A 79 -9.36 1.84 5.08
C GLU A 79 -8.76 0.46 4.78
N LYS A 80 -8.37 0.18 3.53
CA LYS A 80 -7.71 -1.08 3.18
C LYS A 80 -6.33 -1.20 3.82
N VAL A 81 -5.55 -0.12 3.85
CA VAL A 81 -4.21 -0.16 4.46
C VAL A 81 -4.30 -0.26 5.99
N LYS A 82 -5.28 0.37 6.65
CA LYS A 82 -5.53 0.19 8.10
C LYS A 82 -5.77 -1.26 8.53
N LYS A 83 -6.24 -2.12 7.61
CA LYS A 83 -6.42 -3.55 7.90
C LYS A 83 -5.09 -4.33 8.02
N PHE A 84 -3.97 -3.72 7.64
CA PHE A 84 -2.63 -4.29 7.83
C PHE A 84 -2.01 -3.89 9.18
N GLU A 85 -2.42 -2.79 9.80
CA GLU A 85 -1.94 -2.33 11.13
C GLU A 85 -2.50 -3.15 12.30
N LYS A 86 -3.47 -4.06 12.06
CA LYS A 86 -4.09 -4.92 13.09
C LYS A 86 -3.83 -6.42 12.86
N GLY A 87 -2.71 -6.77 12.25
CA GLY A 87 -2.23 -8.15 12.12
C GLY A 87 -1.43 -8.59 13.33
#